data_AF-A0A7S0QIG5-F1
#
_entry.id   AF-A0A7S0QIG5-F1
#
_cell.length_a   1.000
_cell.length_b   1.000
_cell.length_c   1.000
_cell.angle_alpha   90.00
_cell.angle_beta   90.00
_cell.angle_gamma   90.00
#
_symmetry.space_group_name_H-M   'P 1'
#
loop_
_entity.id
_entity.type
_entity.pdbx_description
1 polymer ?
#
loop_
_entity_poly.entity_id
_entity_poly.type
_entity_poly.pdbx_seq_one_letter_code
_entity_poly.pdbx_strand_id
1 'polypeptide(L)'
;TMANCCNDGDPPTAITPAPGHVFIATYGSLRRGMSNYHVNAQGGGKLFCNGHTREKFCLFRCGTSNYPCLSLRSSEPHAHTIVVDVFEVPQSGLEGAYDALEGYVPGGKGVYDRTLVDVVLE
;
A
#
# COMPACT_ATOMS: atom_id res chain seq x y z
N THR A 1 -22.62 -7.83 4.46
CA THR A 1 -22.91 -6.73 3.52
C THR A 1 -21.65 -5.91 3.42
N MET A 2 -20.88 -6.01 2.32
CA MET A 2 -19.70 -5.16 2.14
C MET A 2 -20.21 -3.76 1.77
N ALA A 3 -19.91 -2.77 2.61
CA ALA A 3 -20.24 -1.40 2.32
C ALA A 3 -19.41 -0.95 1.11
N ASN A 4 -20.09 -0.42 0.11
CA ASN A 4 -19.49 0.23 -1.05
C ASN A 4 -18.87 1.54 -0.53
N CYS A 5 -17.57 1.54 -0.24
CA CYS A 5 -16.94 2.63 0.51
C CYS A 5 -16.77 3.92 -0.31
N CYS A 6 -16.96 3.87 -1.64
CA CYS A 6 -16.36 4.88 -2.52
C CYS A 6 -17.17 5.25 -3.78
N ASN A 7 -18.47 4.95 -3.89
CA ASN A 7 -19.20 5.14 -5.15
C ASN A 7 -20.53 5.90 -4.98
N ASP A 8 -20.41 7.22 -4.82
CA ASP A 8 -21.54 8.17 -4.72
C ASP A 8 -21.80 8.91 -6.05
N GLY A 9 -21.06 8.59 -7.13
CA GLY A 9 -21.28 9.18 -8.46
C GLY A 9 -20.74 10.61 -8.65
N ASP A 10 -20.05 11.15 -7.66
CA ASP A 10 -19.37 12.44 -7.73
C ASP A 10 -18.05 12.35 -8.53
N PRO A 11 -17.56 13.47 -9.12
CA PRO A 11 -16.23 13.51 -9.74
C PRO A 11 -15.17 13.03 -8.75
N PRO A 12 -14.06 12.41 -9.21
CA PRO A 12 -13.05 11.82 -8.33
C PRO A 12 -12.51 12.89 -7.38
N THR A 13 -13.01 12.88 -6.16
CA THR A 13 -12.63 13.81 -5.11
C THR A 13 -11.39 13.22 -4.47
N ALA A 14 -10.30 14.00 -4.39
CA ALA A 14 -9.12 13.57 -3.66
C ALA A 14 -9.53 13.33 -2.20
N ILE A 15 -9.41 12.08 -1.75
CA ILE A 15 -9.72 11.71 -0.37
C ILE A 15 -8.48 12.00 0.48
N THR A 16 -8.68 12.73 1.57
CA THR A 16 -7.62 13.07 2.53
C THR A 16 -7.76 12.26 3.81
N PRO A 17 -6.66 11.74 4.39
CA PRO A 17 -6.70 11.05 5.67
C PRO A 17 -7.01 12.02 6.81
N ALA A 18 -7.34 11.50 8.00
CA ALA A 18 -7.50 12.31 9.20
C ALA A 18 -6.21 13.08 9.55
N PRO A 19 -6.29 14.18 10.32
CA PRO A 19 -5.11 14.90 10.77
C PRO A 19 -4.10 13.98 11.50
N GLY A 20 -2.83 14.03 11.06
CA GLY A 20 -1.77 13.17 11.60
C GLY A 20 -1.78 11.73 11.09
N HIS A 21 -2.68 11.41 10.17
CA HIS A 21 -2.77 10.11 9.50
C HIS A 21 -2.33 10.22 8.05
N VAL A 22 -2.05 9.06 7.47
CA VAL A 22 -1.71 8.86 6.06
C VAL A 22 -2.43 7.63 5.53
N PHE A 23 -2.71 7.62 4.23
CA PHE A 23 -3.10 6.40 3.56
C PHE A 23 -1.87 5.63 3.11
N ILE A 24 -1.89 4.32 3.31
CA ILE A 24 -0.91 3.40 2.75
C ILE A 24 -1.61 2.38 1.86
N ALA A 25 -0.97 2.04 0.75
CA ALA A 25 -1.45 1.02 -0.18
C ALA A 25 -0.58 -0.22 -0.06
N THR A 26 -1.19 -1.35 0.31
CA THR A 26 -0.48 -2.62 0.53
C THR A 26 -0.82 -3.61 -0.58
N TYR A 27 0.19 -4.17 -1.25
CA TYR A 27 0.01 -5.10 -2.37
C TYR A 27 0.52 -6.53 -2.09
N GLY A 28 1.29 -6.71 -0.99
CA GLY A 28 2.02 -7.93 -0.68
C GLY A 28 1.56 -8.64 0.59
N SER A 29 2.53 -9.03 1.43
CA SER A 29 2.29 -9.82 2.65
C SER A 29 1.46 -9.10 3.72
N LEU A 30 1.31 -7.78 3.60
CA LEU A 30 0.45 -6.93 4.44
C LEU A 30 -1.03 -6.95 4.04
N ARG A 31 -1.42 -7.56 2.90
CA ARG A 31 -2.82 -7.64 2.48
C ARG A 31 -3.67 -8.56 3.36
N ARG A 32 -4.99 -8.40 3.32
CA ARG A 32 -5.93 -9.28 4.04
C ARG A 32 -5.70 -10.75 3.70
N GLY A 33 -5.60 -11.58 4.73
CA GLY A 33 -5.38 -13.03 4.60
C GLY A 33 -3.92 -13.43 4.31
N MET A 34 -2.99 -12.47 4.28
CA MET A 34 -1.56 -12.74 4.05
C MET A 34 -0.76 -12.76 5.36
N SER A 35 0.45 -13.31 5.30
CA SER A 35 1.25 -13.69 6.48
C SER A 35 1.58 -12.54 7.44
N ASN A 36 1.80 -11.33 6.92
CA ASN A 36 2.17 -10.16 7.72
C ASN A 36 0.99 -9.22 7.97
N TYR A 37 -0.25 -9.64 7.66
CA TYR A 37 -1.45 -8.81 7.85
C TYR A 37 -1.57 -8.22 9.26
N HIS A 38 -1.10 -8.95 10.28
CA HIS A 38 -1.11 -8.54 11.68
C HIS A 38 -0.33 -7.24 11.95
N VAL A 39 0.67 -6.90 11.12
CA VAL A 39 1.46 -5.66 11.25
C VAL A 39 0.58 -4.44 11.02
N ASN A 40 -0.51 -4.54 10.24
CA ASN A 40 -1.44 -3.43 10.11
C ASN A 40 -2.05 -3.02 11.44
N ALA A 41 -2.45 -4.00 12.27
CA ALA A 41 -2.97 -3.71 13.60
C ALA A 41 -1.89 -3.13 14.53
N GLN A 42 -0.65 -3.61 14.42
CA GLN A 42 0.48 -3.08 15.20
C GLN A 42 0.79 -1.61 14.86
N GLY A 43 0.69 -1.23 13.59
CA GLY A 43 0.81 0.15 13.13
C GLY A 43 -0.44 1.01 13.37
N GLY A 44 -1.48 0.49 14.03
CA GLY A 44 -2.74 1.21 14.26
C GLY A 44 -3.58 1.43 13.00
N GLY A 45 -3.31 0.65 11.94
CA GLY A 45 -3.98 0.75 10.66
C GLY A 45 -5.41 0.26 10.69
N LYS A 46 -6.29 1.03 10.04
CA LYS A 46 -7.68 0.67 9.79
C LYS A 46 -7.87 0.49 8.31
N LEU A 47 -8.44 -0.66 7.91
CA LEU A 47 -8.77 -0.88 6.51
C LEU A 47 -9.78 0.19 6.08
N PHE A 48 -9.43 0.95 5.05
CA PHE A 48 -10.27 1.98 4.47
C PHE A 48 -11.10 1.39 3.33
N CYS A 49 -10.44 0.83 2.31
CA CYS A 49 -11.10 0.21 1.16
C CYS A 49 -10.13 -0.67 0.37
N ASN A 50 -10.64 -1.22 -0.73
CA ASN A 50 -9.84 -1.82 -1.80
C ASN A 50 -9.62 -0.83 -2.93
N GLY A 51 -8.64 -1.13 -3.78
CA GLY A 51 -8.42 -0.40 -5.00
C GLY A 51 -7.32 -1.00 -5.84
N HIS A 52 -6.91 -0.26 -6.85
CA HIS A 52 -5.76 -0.59 -7.67
C HIS A 52 -4.96 0.66 -8.04
N THR A 53 -3.67 0.49 -8.29
CA THR A 53 -2.84 1.61 -8.75
C THR A 53 -3.34 2.16 -10.09
N ARG A 54 -3.35 3.48 -10.25
CA ARG A 54 -3.66 4.13 -11.53
C ARG A 54 -2.60 3.80 -12.58
N GLU A 55 -1.34 3.85 -12.17
CA GLU A 55 -0.19 3.48 -12.98
C GLU A 55 0.01 1.96 -13.01
N LYS A 56 0.76 1.50 -14.01
CA LYS A 56 1.14 0.11 -14.17
C LYS A 56 2.54 -0.12 -13.62
N PHE A 57 2.72 -1.22 -12.90
CA PHE A 57 3.98 -1.62 -12.29
C PHE A 57 4.27 -3.09 -12.56
N CYS A 58 5.55 -3.47 -12.49
CA CYS A 58 5.94 -4.87 -12.49
C CYS A 58 6.04 -5.39 -11.07
N LEU A 59 5.35 -6.49 -10.80
CA LEU A 59 5.39 -7.20 -9.53
C LEU A 59 6.15 -8.52 -9.71
N PHE A 60 7.17 -8.75 -8.90
CA PHE A 60 8.04 -9.93 -8.97
C PHE A 60 8.35 -10.47 -7.58
N ARG A 61 8.89 -11.68 -7.53
CA ARG A 61 9.42 -12.27 -6.29
C ARG A 61 10.88 -11.87 -6.13
N CYS A 62 11.22 -11.41 -4.94
CA CYS A 62 12.55 -10.94 -4.59
C CYS A 62 13.22 -11.78 -3.51
N GLY A 63 14.55 -11.79 -3.59
CA GLY A 63 15.41 -12.42 -2.61
C GLY A 63 15.19 -13.93 -2.48
N THR A 64 15.90 -14.53 -1.54
CA THR A 64 15.77 -15.96 -1.23
C THR A 64 14.47 -16.28 -0.46
N SER A 65 13.87 -15.28 0.17
CA SER A 65 12.63 -15.41 0.94
C SER A 65 11.37 -15.20 0.10
N ASN A 66 11.49 -14.99 -1.22
CA ASN A 66 10.37 -14.85 -2.17
C ASN A 66 9.35 -13.76 -1.80
N TYR A 67 9.78 -12.65 -1.21
CA TYR A 67 8.89 -11.54 -0.87
C TYR A 67 8.48 -10.75 -2.13
N PRO A 68 7.29 -10.12 -2.16
CA PRO A 68 6.77 -9.45 -3.35
C PRO A 68 7.38 -8.05 -3.53
N CYS A 69 8.09 -7.81 -4.63
CA CYS A 69 8.67 -6.50 -4.98
C CYS A 69 7.94 -5.84 -6.14
N LEU A 70 7.77 -4.52 -6.02
CA LEU A 70 7.21 -3.68 -7.07
C LEU A 70 8.32 -2.81 -7.68
N SER A 71 8.45 -2.84 -9.01
CA SER A 71 9.34 -1.95 -9.76
C SER A 71 8.53 -0.79 -10.33
N LEU A 72 9.04 0.43 -10.12
CA LEU A 72 8.47 1.67 -10.65
C LEU A 72 8.70 1.86 -12.16
N ARG A 73 9.35 0.91 -12.84
CA ARG A 73 9.55 0.95 -14.29
C ARG A 73 8.24 0.59 -15.01
N SER A 74 7.46 1.61 -15.32
CA SER A 74 6.11 1.47 -15.91
C SER A 74 6.09 1.05 -17.40
N SER A 75 7.24 1.04 -18.08
CA SER A 75 7.35 0.74 -19.52
C SER A 75 7.67 -0.72 -19.84
N GLU A 76 7.67 -1.62 -18.87
CA GLU A 76 8.00 -3.03 -19.09
C GLU A 76 6.78 -3.83 -19.61
N PRO A 77 6.98 -4.82 -20.50
CA PRO A 77 5.90 -5.55 -21.17
C PRO A 77 4.99 -6.37 -20.24
N HIS A 78 5.33 -6.46 -18.95
CA HIS A 78 4.56 -7.17 -17.92
C HIS A 78 4.07 -6.23 -16.81
N ALA A 79 3.98 -4.93 -17.09
CA ALA A 79 3.43 -3.96 -16.15
C ALA A 79 1.89 -4.03 -16.13
N HIS A 80 1.32 -4.15 -14.94
CA HIS A 80 -0.13 -4.19 -14.71
C HIS A 80 -0.52 -3.23 -13.59
N THR A 81 -1.79 -2.85 -13.51
CA THR A 81 -2.31 -2.18 -12.31
C THR A 81 -2.25 -3.16 -11.14
N ILE A 82 -1.86 -2.66 -9.97
CA ILE A 82 -1.61 -3.50 -8.79
C ILE A 82 -2.79 -3.37 -7.84
N VAL A 83 -3.44 -4.49 -7.53
CA VAL A 83 -4.52 -4.55 -6.54
C VAL A 83 -3.95 -4.33 -5.15
N VAL A 84 -4.58 -3.44 -4.39
CA VAL A 84 -4.15 -3.03 -3.05
C VAL A 84 -5.29 -3.13 -2.03
N ASP A 85 -4.93 -3.38 -0.77
CA ASP A 85 -5.73 -2.98 0.38
C ASP A 85 -5.19 -1.63 0.88
N VAL A 86 -6.08 -0.62 1.00
CA VAL A 86 -5.73 0.71 1.49
C VAL A 86 -6.04 0.80 2.98
N PHE A 87 -5.06 1.21 3.77
CA PHE A 87 -5.22 1.46 5.20
C PHE A 87 -5.01 2.93 5.50
N GLU A 88 -5.84 3.46 6.40
CA GLU A 88 -5.55 4.70 7.06
C GLU A 88 -4.77 4.40 8.34
N VAL A 89 -3.59 5.02 8.48
CA VAL A 89 -2.65 4.75 9.58
C VAL A 89 -2.19 6.08 10.21
N PRO A 90 -1.94 6.13 11.52
CA PRO A 90 -1.22 7.26 12.11
C PRO A 90 0.20 7.34 11.52
N GLN A 91 0.74 8.55 11.39
CA GLN A 91 2.12 8.76 10.88
C GLN A 91 3.15 7.94 11.67
N SER A 92 3.00 7.86 13.00
CA SER A 92 3.87 7.06 13.88
C SER A 92 3.75 5.55 13.64
N GLY A 93 2.60 5.08 13.15
CA GLY A 93 2.40 3.70 12.74
C GLY A 93 3.24 3.38 11.52
N LEU A 94 3.15 4.22 10.48
CA LEU A 94 3.94 4.14 9.25
C LEU A 94 5.45 4.16 9.55
N GLU A 95 5.93 5.11 10.36
CA GLU A 95 7.34 5.24 10.76
C GLU A 95 7.83 4.18 11.76
N GLY A 96 6.90 3.45 12.39
CA GLY A 96 7.19 2.38 13.31
C GLY A 96 7.08 1.01 12.64
N ALA A 97 5.90 0.40 12.77
CA ALA A 97 5.67 -1.00 12.45
C ALA A 97 5.91 -1.31 10.96
N TYR A 98 5.50 -0.40 10.07
CA TYR A 98 5.61 -0.62 8.63
C TYR A 98 7.05 -0.48 8.14
N ASP A 99 7.73 0.62 8.48
CA ASP A 99 9.14 0.80 8.13
C ASP A 99 10.05 -0.31 8.65
N ALA A 100 9.82 -0.73 9.90
CA ALA A 100 10.61 -1.79 10.50
C ALA A 100 10.44 -3.12 9.76
N LEU A 101 9.21 -3.47 9.35
CA LEU A 101 8.95 -4.68 8.58
C LEU A 101 9.58 -4.61 7.19
N GLU A 102 9.37 -3.49 6.48
CA GLU A 102 9.80 -3.31 5.09
C GLU A 102 11.30 -2.93 4.99
N GLY A 103 12.00 -2.83 6.12
CA GLY A 103 13.41 -2.46 6.17
C GLY A 103 13.68 -1.10 5.52
N TYR A 104 12.73 -0.16 5.62
CA TYR A 104 12.88 1.19 5.09
C TYR A 104 13.87 1.98 5.95
N VAL A 105 14.81 2.66 5.29
CA VAL A 105 15.80 3.51 5.95
C VAL A 105 15.77 4.90 5.29
N PRO A 106 15.24 5.93 5.97
CA PRO A 106 15.19 7.29 5.42
C PRO A 106 16.57 7.79 4.99
N GLY A 107 16.74 8.10 3.70
CA GLY A 107 18.00 8.56 3.13
C GLY A 107 19.13 7.52 3.07
N GLY A 108 18.81 6.24 3.37
CA GLY A 108 19.75 5.13 3.32
C GLY A 108 19.38 4.09 2.26
N LYS A 109 20.03 2.93 2.33
CA LYS A 109 19.73 1.79 1.46
C LYS A 109 18.89 0.75 2.23
N GLY A 110 17.57 0.90 2.15
CA GLY A 110 16.60 -0.06 2.70
C GLY A 110 16.34 -1.26 1.79
N VAL A 111 15.44 -2.14 2.21
CA VAL A 111 14.92 -3.22 1.35
C VAL A 111 13.88 -2.66 0.38
N TYR A 112 12.96 -1.83 0.89
CA TYR A 112 12.01 -1.06 0.11
C TYR A 112 12.20 0.44 0.32
N ASP A 113 11.77 1.22 -0.66
CA ASP A 113 11.57 2.66 -0.56
C ASP A 113 10.07 2.97 -0.44
N ARG A 114 9.72 3.96 0.40
CA ARG A 114 8.38 4.56 0.36
C ARG A 114 8.22 5.35 -0.92
N THR A 115 7.12 5.14 -1.63
CA THR A 115 6.81 5.88 -2.86
C THR A 115 5.35 6.30 -2.83
N LEU A 116 5.08 7.56 -3.17
CA LEU A 116 3.73 8.05 -3.37
C LEU A 116 3.18 7.49 -4.69
N VAL A 117 2.00 6.88 -4.65
CA VAL A 117 1.33 6.32 -5.82
C VAL A 117 -0.13 6.74 -5.85
N ASP A 118 -0.64 6.98 -7.05
CA ASP A 118 -2.07 7.20 -7.26
C ASP A 118 -2.82 5.87 -7.22
N VAL A 119 -3.88 5.80 -6.41
CA VAL A 119 -4.78 4.64 -6.29
C VAL A 119 -6.19 5.04 -6.71
N VAL A 120 -6.80 4.19 -7.53
CA VAL A 120 -8.23 4.24 -7.86
C VAL A 120 -8.94 3.32 -6.88
N LEU A 121 -9.85 3.88 -6.08
CA LEU A 121 -10.59 3.13 -5.06
C LEU A 121 -11.78 2.38 -5.69
N GLU A 122 -12.20 1.28 -5.04
CA GLU A 122 -13.32 0.43 -5.44
C GLU A 122 -14.49 0.47 -4.44
#